data_AF-A0A6A3QUJ1-F1
#
_entry.id   AF-A0A6A3QUJ1-F1
#
_cell.length_a   1.000
_cell.length_b   1.000
_cell.length_c   1.000
_cell.angle_alpha   90.00
_cell.angle_beta   90.00
_cell.angle_gamma   90.00
#
_symmetry.space_group_name_H-M   'P 1'
#
loop_
_entity.id
_entity.type
_entity.pdbx_description
1 polymer ?
#
loop_
_entity_poly.entity_id
_entity_poly.type
_entity_poly.pdbx_seq_one_letter_code
_entity_poly.pdbx_strand_id
1 'polypeptide(L)'
;MSQPKPASEPEAREVTHLSMKDGHFIDQHGRVALLRGVNLGSSSKLPFGYGHTDNQDMSAFFDGAASVSFVGRPFPLEEADLHFQRLQRWGLTFLRFIVTWEAIEHAGPGQIDHEYLQYIRAVVDKAAEYNMQVYIDPHQDVWSRWTGGDGAPMWTLECIGLEPRNFESTKAALCLETCGLPASKFPKMIWPTNYAKLACATMFTLFWAGKKYAPKCFVDGVQIQEYLQSHYLDSLAALAEALKDLPNVAGYGTMNEPSNGWIGTKDLVNSGGFRNGHAPSLFAAMLLGEGIAQDVEVWGAGIIAMMRGKPLRVERIDPKGVRAWKEGADCVWRKAGVWDFDAQGNPKLLKPDYFSGVDFGTEFFLPFARRFTKRIQSISPKAMIFTEMPPTEIGDLVFPQISNSTRSQRDALVRYDHALHHDLALVLHAGLRDGQASFR
;
A
#
# COMPACT_ATOMS: atom_id res chain seq x y z
N MET A 1 -45.52 -38.98 28.54
CA MET A 1 -44.55 -38.43 27.55
C MET A 1 -44.36 -36.96 27.89
N SER A 2 -43.21 -36.59 28.44
CA SER A 2 -42.87 -35.18 28.71
C SER A 2 -42.57 -34.50 27.38
N GLN A 3 -43.20 -33.36 27.12
CA GLN A 3 -42.84 -32.55 25.97
C GLN A 3 -41.37 -32.08 26.09
N PRO A 4 -40.63 -32.00 24.97
CA PRO A 4 -39.28 -31.47 24.98
C PRO A 4 -39.33 -29.98 25.36
N LYS A 5 -38.43 -29.57 26.27
CA LYS A 5 -38.22 -28.15 26.60
C LYS A 5 -37.89 -27.40 25.30
N PRO A 6 -38.51 -26.23 25.05
CA PRO A 6 -38.08 -25.37 23.95
C PRO A 6 -36.60 -25.04 24.13
N ALA A 7 -35.85 -25.07 23.03
CA ALA A 7 -34.46 -24.61 23.01
C ALA A 7 -34.44 -23.18 23.56
N SER A 8 -33.52 -22.90 24.49
CA SER A 8 -33.29 -21.55 24.98
C SER A 8 -33.02 -20.64 23.79
N GLU A 9 -33.69 -19.48 23.75
CA GLU A 9 -33.30 -18.40 22.85
C GLU A 9 -31.78 -18.18 22.99
N PRO A 10 -31.03 -18.02 21.89
CA PRO A 10 -29.61 -17.74 22.00
C PRO A 10 -29.43 -16.48 22.85
N GLU A 11 -28.71 -16.59 23.97
CA GLU A 11 -28.32 -15.42 24.76
C GLU A 11 -27.76 -14.37 23.80
N ALA A 12 -28.24 -13.12 23.94
CA ALA A 12 -27.74 -12.01 23.16
C ALA A 12 -26.21 -11.98 23.33
N ARG A 13 -25.49 -12.29 22.25
CA ARG A 13 -24.03 -12.40 22.29
C ARG A 13 -23.47 -11.02 22.59
N GLU A 14 -22.75 -10.89 23.69
CA GLU A 14 -22.11 -9.65 24.08
C GLU A 14 -21.00 -9.32 23.08
N VAL A 15 -21.11 -8.18 22.40
CA VAL A 15 -20.06 -7.73 21.49
C VAL A 15 -18.86 -7.28 22.29
N THR A 16 -17.69 -7.84 21.95
CA THR A 16 -16.42 -7.41 22.56
C THR A 16 -16.03 -6.05 22.01
N HIS A 17 -15.67 -5.10 22.88
CA HIS A 17 -15.09 -3.82 22.48
C HIS A 17 -13.60 -3.81 22.84
N LEU A 18 -12.74 -3.56 21.85
CA LEU A 18 -11.30 -3.45 22.07
C LEU A 18 -10.88 -2.00 22.29
N SER A 19 -9.97 -1.79 23.24
CA SER A 19 -9.26 -0.53 23.47
C SER A 19 -7.82 -0.82 23.92
N MET A 20 -7.04 0.22 24.20
CA MET A 20 -5.67 0.08 24.70
C MET A 20 -5.51 0.69 26.08
N LYS A 21 -4.76 0.00 26.94
CA LYS A 21 -4.31 0.51 28.23
C LYS A 21 -2.94 -0.07 28.57
N ASP A 22 -2.01 0.79 28.96
CA ASP A 22 -0.66 0.39 29.42
C ASP A 22 0.08 -0.55 28.45
N GLY A 23 -0.06 -0.31 27.13
CA GLY A 23 0.58 -1.12 26.08
C GLY A 23 -0.14 -2.43 25.73
N HIS A 24 -1.27 -2.73 26.38
CA HIS A 24 -2.06 -3.93 26.12
C HIS A 24 -3.37 -3.60 25.41
N PHE A 25 -3.82 -4.49 24.52
CA PHE A 25 -5.21 -4.52 24.10
C PHE A 25 -6.07 -5.02 25.27
N ILE A 26 -7.13 -4.29 25.59
CA ILE A 26 -8.06 -4.64 26.65
C ILE A 26 -9.50 -4.64 26.14
N ASP A 27 -10.32 -5.52 26.70
CA ASP A 27 -11.75 -5.53 26.43
C ASP A 27 -12.55 -4.62 27.37
N GLN A 28 -13.88 -4.58 27.20
CA GLN A 28 -14.78 -3.76 28.03
C GLN A 28 -14.79 -4.15 29.52
N HIS A 29 -14.27 -5.32 29.89
CA HIS A 29 -14.17 -5.78 31.28
C HIS A 29 -12.77 -5.57 31.87
N GLY A 30 -11.84 -4.97 31.10
CA GLY A 30 -10.47 -4.73 31.50
C GLY A 30 -9.57 -5.98 31.43
N ARG A 31 -10.00 -7.04 30.74
CA ARG A 31 -9.15 -8.22 30.50
C ARG A 31 -8.19 -7.94 29.36
N VAL A 32 -6.95 -8.43 29.46
CA VAL A 32 -5.98 -8.35 28.37
C VAL A 32 -6.42 -9.29 27.25
N ALA A 33 -6.60 -8.73 26.05
CA ALA A 33 -7.01 -9.47 24.86
C ALA A 33 -5.77 -9.89 24.04
N LEU A 34 -5.70 -11.17 23.69
CA LEU A 34 -4.73 -11.68 22.72
C LEU A 34 -5.40 -11.77 21.35
N LEU A 35 -4.98 -10.89 20.44
CA LEU A 35 -5.55 -10.82 19.10
C LEU A 35 -4.96 -11.94 18.23
N ARG A 36 -5.77 -12.97 17.93
CA ARG A 36 -5.40 -14.06 17.02
C ARG A 36 -6.34 -14.08 15.82
N GLY A 37 -5.76 -14.00 14.64
CA GLY A 37 -6.51 -13.67 13.45
C GLY A 37 -5.86 -14.06 12.14
N VAL A 38 -6.49 -13.63 11.05
CA VAL A 38 -6.01 -13.81 9.68
C VAL A 38 -6.13 -12.51 8.89
N ASN A 39 -5.29 -12.38 7.87
CA ASN A 39 -5.54 -11.47 6.76
C ASN A 39 -6.73 -12.00 5.95
N LEU A 40 -7.79 -11.19 5.86
CA LEU A 40 -8.97 -11.49 5.08
C LEU A 40 -9.00 -10.58 3.86
N GLY A 41 -8.46 -11.05 2.73
CA GLY A 41 -8.53 -10.24 1.51
C GLY A 41 -7.49 -10.44 0.41
N SER A 42 -6.85 -11.60 0.27
CA SER A 42 -5.92 -11.78 -0.87
C SER A 42 -6.62 -11.61 -2.23
N SER A 43 -7.90 -11.94 -2.33
CA SER A 43 -8.72 -11.67 -3.52
C SER A 43 -9.18 -10.21 -3.62
N SER A 44 -9.12 -9.44 -2.54
CA SER A 44 -9.49 -8.02 -2.48
C SER A 44 -8.45 -7.08 -3.09
N LYS A 45 -7.26 -7.59 -3.41
CA LYS A 45 -6.18 -6.84 -4.08
C LYS A 45 -6.51 -6.50 -5.53
N LEU A 46 -7.41 -7.25 -6.16
CA LEU A 46 -7.79 -7.07 -7.55
C LEU A 46 -9.32 -7.00 -7.69
N PRO A 47 -9.83 -6.24 -8.67
CA PRO A 47 -11.27 -6.14 -8.89
C PRO A 47 -11.89 -7.50 -9.23
N PHE A 48 -13.20 -7.61 -9.08
CA PHE A 48 -13.96 -8.79 -9.48
C PHE A 48 -13.72 -9.11 -10.96
N GLY A 49 -13.64 -10.40 -11.27
CA GLY A 49 -13.36 -10.88 -12.64
C GLY A 49 -11.89 -10.82 -13.06
N TYR A 50 -11.01 -10.21 -12.27
CA TYR A 50 -9.57 -10.26 -12.49
C TYR A 50 -8.93 -11.43 -11.73
N GLY A 51 -8.15 -12.24 -12.45
CA GLY A 51 -7.30 -13.28 -11.91
C GLY A 51 -5.97 -13.35 -12.66
N HIS A 52 -4.89 -13.60 -11.94
CA HIS A 52 -3.56 -13.84 -12.54
C HIS A 52 -3.46 -15.28 -13.05
N THR A 53 -4.22 -15.59 -14.10
CA THR A 53 -4.24 -16.91 -14.76
C THR A 53 -3.81 -16.80 -16.22
N ASP A 54 -3.34 -17.90 -16.81
CA ASP A 54 -2.88 -17.92 -18.21
C ASP A 54 -3.99 -17.60 -19.24
N ASN A 55 -5.25 -17.78 -18.86
CA ASN A 55 -6.42 -17.58 -19.74
C ASN A 55 -7.17 -16.28 -19.43
N GLN A 56 -6.64 -15.42 -18.56
CA GLN A 56 -7.32 -14.19 -18.18
C GLN A 56 -7.42 -13.22 -19.36
N ASP A 57 -8.61 -12.68 -19.60
CA ASP A 57 -8.79 -11.55 -20.51
C ASP A 57 -8.30 -10.26 -19.83
N MET A 58 -7.30 -9.63 -20.45
CA MET A 58 -6.67 -8.38 -20.01
C MET A 58 -7.03 -7.20 -20.91
N SER A 59 -7.95 -7.36 -21.86
CA SER A 59 -8.34 -6.31 -22.81
C SER A 59 -8.88 -5.05 -22.11
N ALA A 60 -9.61 -5.23 -21.00
CA ALA A 60 -10.15 -4.14 -20.19
C ALA A 60 -9.18 -3.61 -19.12
N PHE A 61 -7.93 -4.11 -19.05
CA PHE A 61 -7.00 -3.79 -17.96
C PHE A 61 -6.74 -2.29 -17.79
N PHE A 62 -6.59 -1.57 -18.91
CA PHE A 62 -6.45 -0.12 -18.92
C PHE A 62 -7.79 0.60 -19.16
N ASP A 63 -8.49 0.25 -20.24
CA ASP A 63 -9.68 1.01 -20.68
C ASP A 63 -10.90 0.80 -19.78
N GLY A 64 -10.94 -0.29 -19.02
CA GLY A 64 -11.97 -0.58 -18.02
C GLY A 64 -11.66 -0.10 -16.61
N ALA A 65 -10.53 0.60 -16.40
CA ALA A 65 -10.06 0.98 -15.06
C ALA A 65 -11.10 1.74 -14.23
N ALA A 66 -11.85 2.65 -14.86
CA ALA A 66 -12.86 3.48 -14.21
C ALA A 66 -14.23 2.80 -14.06
N SER A 67 -14.38 1.53 -14.44
CA SER A 67 -15.65 0.79 -14.40
C SER A 67 -15.51 -0.60 -13.79
N VAL A 68 -14.41 -0.85 -13.08
CA VAL A 68 -14.23 -2.08 -12.32
C VAL A 68 -15.17 -2.12 -11.11
N SER A 69 -15.38 -3.30 -10.52
CA SER A 69 -16.08 -3.42 -9.25
C SER A 69 -15.28 -4.28 -8.30
N PHE A 70 -15.27 -3.91 -7.01
CA PHE A 70 -14.72 -4.70 -5.93
C PHE A 70 -15.81 -5.33 -5.05
N VAL A 71 -17.09 -5.12 -5.37
CA VAL A 71 -18.22 -5.79 -4.72
C VAL A 71 -18.05 -7.31 -4.86
N GLY A 72 -18.25 -8.04 -3.76
CA GLY A 72 -18.02 -9.49 -3.71
C GLY A 72 -16.57 -9.90 -3.48
N ARG A 73 -15.66 -8.97 -3.14
CA ARG A 73 -14.29 -9.28 -2.68
C ARG A 73 -14.15 -9.00 -1.16
N PRO A 74 -13.68 -9.95 -0.34
CA PRO A 74 -12.96 -11.16 -0.75
C PRO A 74 -13.83 -12.33 -1.22
N PHE A 75 -15.12 -12.32 -0.89
CA PHE A 75 -16.10 -13.35 -1.25
C PHE A 75 -17.51 -12.73 -1.38
N PRO A 76 -18.43 -13.36 -2.12
CA PRO A 76 -19.84 -12.93 -2.17
C PRO A 76 -20.46 -12.89 -0.77
N LEU A 77 -21.37 -11.94 -0.52
CA LEU A 77 -21.95 -11.73 0.83
C LEU A 77 -22.67 -12.98 1.34
N GLU A 78 -23.32 -13.73 0.46
CA GLU A 78 -24.00 -14.99 0.75
C GLU A 78 -23.06 -16.10 1.25
N GLU A 79 -21.75 -16.00 0.99
CA GLU A 79 -20.74 -16.94 1.48
C GLU A 79 -20.14 -16.54 2.84
N ALA A 80 -20.47 -15.35 3.35
CA ALA A 80 -19.88 -14.80 4.57
C ALA A 80 -20.08 -15.73 5.79
N ASP A 81 -21.29 -16.29 5.96
CA ASP A 81 -21.61 -17.21 7.05
C ASP A 81 -20.68 -18.43 7.07
N LEU A 82 -20.41 -19.00 5.89
CA LEU A 82 -19.52 -20.16 5.73
C LEU A 82 -18.08 -19.81 6.13
N HIS A 83 -17.57 -18.68 5.66
CA HIS A 83 -16.21 -18.23 5.94
C HIS A 83 -16.01 -17.89 7.42
N PHE A 84 -16.90 -17.09 8.01
CA PHE A 84 -16.77 -16.71 9.42
C PHE A 84 -17.00 -17.88 10.37
N GLN A 85 -17.89 -18.82 10.03
CA GLN A 85 -18.03 -20.06 10.82
C GLN A 85 -16.74 -20.88 10.83
N ARG A 86 -16.02 -20.98 9.70
CA ARG A 86 -14.72 -21.68 9.65
C ARG A 86 -13.69 -21.02 10.54
N LEU A 87 -13.52 -19.70 10.43
CA LEU A 87 -12.57 -18.93 11.23
C LEU A 87 -12.87 -19.05 12.73
N GLN A 88 -14.15 -18.97 13.11
CA GLN A 88 -14.59 -19.13 14.50
C GLN A 88 -14.28 -20.54 15.04
N ARG A 89 -14.51 -21.59 14.24
CA ARG A 89 -14.17 -22.97 14.61
C ARG A 89 -12.67 -23.20 14.78
N TRP A 90 -11.83 -22.41 14.12
CA TRP A 90 -10.38 -22.41 14.33
C TRP A 90 -9.95 -21.61 15.56
N GLY A 91 -10.89 -20.97 16.27
CA GLY A 91 -10.62 -20.15 17.45
C GLY A 91 -10.06 -18.77 17.13
N LEU A 92 -10.20 -18.31 15.88
CA LEU A 92 -9.81 -16.97 15.47
C LEU A 92 -10.90 -15.97 15.85
N THR A 93 -10.48 -14.76 16.25
CA THR A 93 -11.37 -13.70 16.75
C THR A 93 -11.04 -12.33 16.18
N PHE A 94 -9.99 -12.22 15.36
CA PHE A 94 -9.51 -10.97 14.81
C PHE A 94 -9.29 -11.09 13.29
N LEU A 95 -9.66 -10.06 12.54
CA LEU A 95 -9.54 -10.01 11.09
C LEU A 95 -8.77 -8.75 10.70
N ARG A 96 -7.70 -8.93 9.92
CA ARG A 96 -7.09 -7.84 9.15
C ARG A 96 -7.79 -7.79 7.80
N PHE A 97 -8.74 -6.87 7.65
CA PHE A 97 -9.62 -6.77 6.50
C PHE A 97 -9.03 -5.83 5.47
N ILE A 98 -8.60 -6.37 4.34
CA ILE A 98 -7.89 -5.64 3.28
C ILE A 98 -8.89 -4.86 2.43
N VAL A 99 -8.65 -3.55 2.32
CA VAL A 99 -9.34 -2.64 1.40
C VAL A 99 -8.32 -1.84 0.62
N THR A 100 -8.40 -1.81 -0.70
CA THR A 100 -7.52 -0.97 -1.53
C THR A 100 -8.16 0.40 -1.77
N TRP A 101 -7.34 1.42 -2.04
CA TRP A 101 -7.86 2.74 -2.40
C TRP A 101 -8.64 2.69 -3.73
N GLU A 102 -8.19 1.88 -4.69
CA GLU A 102 -8.89 1.62 -5.95
C GLU A 102 -10.30 1.09 -5.70
N ALA A 103 -10.48 0.18 -4.74
CA ALA A 103 -11.81 -0.34 -4.44
C ALA A 103 -12.82 0.75 -4.03
N ILE A 104 -12.35 1.84 -3.44
CA ILE A 104 -13.19 2.95 -2.97
C ILE A 104 -13.36 4.03 -4.05
N GLU A 105 -12.34 4.31 -4.86
CA GLU A 105 -12.27 5.52 -5.70
C GLU A 105 -11.69 5.23 -7.11
N HIS A 106 -12.06 4.10 -7.74
CA HIS A 106 -11.56 3.71 -9.06
C HIS A 106 -12.03 4.63 -10.20
N ALA A 107 -13.25 5.17 -10.12
CA ALA A 107 -13.88 5.93 -11.21
C ALA A 107 -13.21 7.30 -11.47
N GLY A 108 -12.48 7.83 -10.49
CA GLY A 108 -11.76 9.10 -10.60
C GLY A 108 -11.71 9.86 -9.27
N PRO A 109 -10.99 10.99 -9.22
CA PRO A 109 -10.85 11.79 -8.01
C PRO A 109 -12.21 12.30 -7.52
N GLY A 110 -12.52 12.02 -6.25
CA GLY A 110 -13.75 12.35 -5.55
C GLY A 110 -14.93 11.41 -5.82
N GLN A 111 -14.78 10.40 -6.70
CA GLN A 111 -15.86 9.52 -7.11
C GLN A 111 -15.85 8.23 -6.28
N ILE A 112 -16.52 8.28 -5.14
CA ILE A 112 -16.61 7.17 -4.18
C ILE A 112 -17.60 6.10 -4.66
N ASP A 113 -17.16 4.84 -4.68
CA ASP A 113 -17.99 3.67 -4.93
C ASP A 113 -18.84 3.33 -3.69
N HIS A 114 -20.04 3.91 -3.63
CA HIS A 114 -20.97 3.67 -2.54
C HIS A 114 -21.54 2.24 -2.52
N GLU A 115 -21.57 1.53 -3.65
CA GLU A 115 -22.01 0.13 -3.68
C GLU A 115 -21.00 -0.76 -2.97
N TYR A 116 -19.70 -0.52 -3.22
CA TYR A 116 -18.62 -1.19 -2.51
C TYR A 116 -18.67 -0.89 -1.00
N LEU A 117 -18.87 0.37 -0.59
CA LEU A 117 -18.98 0.72 0.82
C LEU A 117 -20.16 0.01 1.53
N GLN A 118 -21.32 -0.10 0.87
CA GLN A 118 -22.47 -0.83 1.39
C GLN A 118 -22.16 -2.33 1.56
N TYR A 119 -21.48 -2.91 0.56
CA TYR A 119 -21.05 -4.30 0.60
C TYR A 119 -20.06 -4.57 1.76
N ILE A 120 -19.03 -3.73 1.94
CA ILE A 120 -18.08 -3.89 3.05
C ILE A 120 -18.78 -3.75 4.40
N ARG A 121 -19.70 -2.78 4.55
CA ARG A 121 -20.51 -2.67 5.77
C ARG A 121 -21.25 -3.98 6.07
N ALA A 122 -21.92 -4.57 5.09
CA ALA A 122 -22.68 -5.81 5.27
C ALA A 122 -21.77 -6.99 5.68
N VAL A 123 -20.58 -7.09 5.09
CA VAL A 123 -19.61 -8.14 5.45
C VAL A 123 -19.07 -7.94 6.87
N VAL A 124 -18.73 -6.72 7.26
CA VAL A 124 -18.19 -6.41 8.60
C VAL A 124 -19.26 -6.56 9.68
N ASP A 125 -20.49 -6.14 9.41
CA ASP A 125 -21.64 -6.35 10.29
C ASP A 125 -21.90 -7.85 10.50
N LYS A 126 -21.86 -8.63 9.42
CA LYS A 126 -21.98 -10.08 9.49
C LYS A 126 -20.85 -10.71 10.32
N ALA A 127 -19.62 -10.20 10.24
CA ALA A 127 -18.51 -10.68 11.05
C ALA A 127 -18.76 -10.51 12.58
N ALA A 128 -19.55 -9.51 12.98
CA ALA A 128 -19.92 -9.29 14.38
C ALA A 128 -20.72 -10.45 14.97
N GLU A 129 -21.61 -11.08 14.19
CA GLU A 129 -22.40 -12.26 14.60
C GLU A 129 -21.51 -13.45 15.00
N TYR A 130 -20.27 -13.47 14.50
CA TYR A 130 -19.27 -14.50 14.75
C TYR A 130 -18.20 -14.10 15.76
N ASN A 131 -18.39 -12.98 16.48
CA ASN A 131 -17.44 -12.41 17.44
C ASN A 131 -16.07 -12.05 16.82
N MET A 132 -16.08 -11.64 15.55
CA MET A 132 -14.87 -11.22 14.85
C MET A 132 -14.66 -9.72 15.00
N GLN A 133 -13.56 -9.34 15.63
CA GLN A 133 -13.04 -7.97 15.64
C GLN A 133 -12.33 -7.67 14.33
N VAL A 134 -12.52 -6.48 13.79
CA VAL A 134 -12.04 -6.10 12.46
C VAL A 134 -11.12 -4.89 12.55
N TYR A 135 -9.90 -5.08 12.06
CA TYR A 135 -8.97 -4.01 11.70
C TYR A 135 -9.09 -3.77 10.20
N ILE A 136 -9.43 -2.54 9.80
CA ILE A 136 -9.48 -2.13 8.39
C ILE A 136 -8.07 -1.75 7.95
N ASP A 137 -7.56 -2.46 6.95
CA ASP A 137 -6.22 -2.31 6.40
C ASP A 137 -6.27 -1.66 5.01
N PRO A 138 -5.91 -0.37 4.89
CA PRO A 138 -5.74 0.29 3.60
C PRO A 138 -4.53 -0.27 2.86
N HIS A 139 -4.78 -1.33 2.10
CA HIS A 139 -3.77 -2.16 1.51
C HIS A 139 -3.23 -1.58 0.21
N GLN A 140 -1.93 -1.77 0.01
CA GLN A 140 -1.25 -1.52 -1.24
C GLN A 140 0.00 -2.42 -1.28
N ASP A 141 0.34 -2.87 -2.47
CA ASP A 141 1.69 -3.36 -2.79
C ASP A 141 2.20 -2.59 -3.99
N VAL A 142 3.41 -2.07 -3.89
CA VAL A 142 4.07 -1.30 -4.96
C VAL A 142 3.16 -0.24 -5.59
N TRP A 143 2.41 0.49 -4.76
CA TRP A 143 1.48 1.58 -5.11
C TRP A 143 0.18 1.15 -5.79
N SER A 144 0.20 0.37 -6.86
CA SER A 144 -0.95 0.17 -7.75
C SER A 144 -0.82 -1.09 -8.62
N ARG A 145 -1.93 -1.59 -9.16
CA ARG A 145 -1.91 -2.71 -10.12
C ARG A 145 -1.19 -2.38 -11.43
N TRP A 146 -1.19 -1.11 -11.82
CA TRP A 146 -0.42 -0.66 -12.99
C TRP A 146 1.07 -0.47 -12.70
N THR A 147 1.50 -0.61 -11.45
CA THR A 147 2.90 -0.66 -11.05
C THR A 147 3.31 -2.04 -10.52
N GLY A 148 2.49 -3.07 -10.79
CA GLY A 148 2.78 -4.48 -10.58
C GLY A 148 2.35 -5.05 -9.24
N GLY A 149 1.46 -4.35 -8.51
CA GLY A 149 0.88 -4.81 -7.24
C GLY A 149 -0.59 -4.44 -7.10
N ASP A 150 -0.95 -3.67 -6.09
CA ASP A 150 -2.31 -3.24 -5.79
C ASP A 150 -2.33 -1.94 -4.96
N GLY A 151 -3.51 -1.35 -4.75
CA GLY A 151 -3.67 -0.20 -3.86
C GLY A 151 -4.34 0.97 -4.54
N ALA A 152 -3.57 1.90 -5.08
CA ALA A 152 -4.03 3.17 -5.63
C ALA A 152 -4.67 3.02 -7.03
N PRO A 153 -5.73 3.79 -7.32
CA PRO A 153 -6.39 3.79 -8.62
C PRO A 153 -5.54 4.44 -9.73
N MET A 154 -5.82 4.10 -11.00
CA MET A 154 -5.03 4.52 -12.16
C MET A 154 -4.89 6.04 -12.27
N TRP A 155 -5.97 6.76 -11.93
CA TRP A 155 -5.99 8.21 -12.05
C TRP A 155 -4.88 8.88 -11.23
N THR A 156 -4.37 8.23 -10.18
CA THR A 156 -3.23 8.75 -9.40
C THR A 156 -1.95 8.83 -10.24
N LEU A 157 -1.73 7.87 -11.14
CA LEU A 157 -0.61 7.88 -12.09
C LEU A 157 -0.86 8.90 -13.19
N GLU A 158 -2.08 8.91 -13.73
CA GLU A 158 -2.43 9.75 -14.87
C GLU A 158 -2.45 11.25 -14.53
N CYS A 159 -2.79 11.62 -13.29
CA CYS A 159 -2.89 13.02 -12.88
C CYS A 159 -1.54 13.75 -12.92
N ILE A 160 -0.43 13.03 -12.78
CA ILE A 160 0.93 13.58 -12.95
C ILE A 160 1.48 13.39 -14.37
N GLY A 161 0.65 12.90 -15.28
CA GLY A 161 0.96 12.70 -16.68
C GLY A 161 1.71 11.39 -16.98
N LEU A 162 1.72 10.38 -16.09
CA LEU A 162 2.23 9.06 -16.46
C LEU A 162 1.27 8.35 -17.44
N GLU A 163 1.84 7.53 -18.32
CA GLU A 163 1.13 6.64 -19.25
C GLU A 163 1.45 5.17 -18.91
N PRO A 164 0.59 4.50 -18.12
CA PRO A 164 0.80 3.12 -17.69
C PRO A 164 1.04 2.12 -18.82
N ARG A 165 0.46 2.33 -20.01
CA ARG A 165 0.65 1.44 -21.18
C ARG A 165 2.11 1.37 -21.64
N ASN A 166 2.92 2.38 -21.30
CA ASN A 166 4.31 2.49 -21.71
C ASN A 166 5.31 2.04 -20.64
N PHE A 167 4.85 1.53 -19.49
CA PHE A 167 5.75 1.22 -18.38
C PHE A 167 6.71 0.06 -18.67
N GLU A 168 6.27 -0.95 -19.40
CA GLU A 168 7.16 -2.09 -19.74
C GLU A 168 8.24 -1.70 -20.75
N SER A 169 7.91 -0.89 -21.75
CA SER A 169 8.88 -0.43 -22.77
C SER A 169 9.93 0.51 -22.17
N THR A 170 9.54 1.32 -21.19
CA THR A 170 10.42 2.24 -20.47
C THR A 170 11.01 1.65 -19.18
N LYS A 171 10.66 0.43 -18.81
CA LYS A 171 11.00 -0.20 -17.53
C LYS A 171 10.60 0.64 -16.30
N ALA A 172 9.59 1.49 -16.44
CA ALA A 172 9.04 2.30 -15.34
C ALA A 172 8.28 1.45 -14.30
N ALA A 173 7.75 0.30 -14.73
CA ALA A 173 7.23 -0.78 -13.90
C ALA A 173 7.25 -2.09 -14.68
N LEU A 174 7.30 -3.22 -13.98
CA LEU A 174 7.09 -4.56 -14.54
C LEU A 174 5.78 -5.11 -14.02
N CYS A 175 4.81 -5.34 -14.90
CA CYS A 175 3.51 -5.89 -14.57
C CYS A 175 3.28 -7.19 -15.35
N LEU A 176 2.54 -8.14 -14.75
CA LEU A 176 2.17 -9.37 -15.44
C LEU A 176 1.41 -9.07 -16.73
N GLU A 177 0.51 -8.10 -16.65
CA GLU A 177 -0.42 -7.70 -17.70
C GLU A 177 0.29 -7.10 -18.92
N THR A 178 1.51 -6.60 -18.75
CA THR A 178 2.25 -5.88 -19.79
C THR A 178 3.55 -6.56 -20.22
N CYS A 179 4.09 -7.50 -19.43
CA CYS A 179 5.39 -8.12 -19.72
C CYS A 179 5.36 -9.11 -20.90
N GLY A 180 4.18 -9.39 -21.48
CA GLY A 180 4.01 -10.29 -22.62
C GLY A 180 4.25 -11.77 -22.30
N LEU A 181 4.24 -12.14 -21.01
CA LEU A 181 4.38 -13.52 -20.56
C LEU A 181 3.04 -14.02 -19.99
N PRO A 182 2.71 -15.32 -20.15
CA PRO A 182 1.61 -15.91 -19.39
C PRO A 182 1.94 -15.92 -17.90
N ALA A 183 0.91 -15.91 -17.05
CA ALA A 183 1.02 -15.86 -15.59
C ALA A 183 1.94 -16.96 -15.03
N SER A 184 1.86 -18.18 -15.59
CA SER A 184 2.70 -19.32 -15.22
C SER A 184 4.20 -19.12 -15.46
N LYS A 185 4.58 -18.17 -16.32
CA LYS A 185 5.97 -17.84 -16.66
C LYS A 185 6.42 -16.51 -16.06
N PHE A 186 5.56 -15.81 -15.33
CA PHE A 186 5.95 -14.55 -14.69
C PHE A 186 7.04 -14.82 -13.64
N PRO A 187 8.13 -14.02 -13.62
CA PRO A 187 9.24 -14.30 -12.73
C PRO A 187 8.82 -14.22 -11.26
N LYS A 188 9.17 -15.25 -10.48
CA LYS A 188 8.92 -15.27 -9.04
C LYS A 188 9.77 -14.22 -8.32
N MET A 189 9.24 -13.64 -7.24
CA MET A 189 9.94 -12.67 -6.40
C MET A 189 10.52 -11.47 -7.18
N ILE A 190 9.84 -11.04 -8.26
CA ILE A 190 10.26 -9.88 -9.06
C ILE A 190 9.46 -8.63 -8.75
N TRP A 191 8.21 -8.77 -8.30
CA TRP A 191 7.32 -7.64 -8.02
C TRP A 191 7.91 -6.61 -7.03
N PRO A 192 8.67 -6.96 -5.96
CA PRO A 192 9.19 -5.94 -5.04
C PRO A 192 10.20 -5.00 -5.68
N THR A 193 10.77 -5.39 -6.83
CA THR A 193 11.71 -4.53 -7.57
C THR A 193 11.02 -3.28 -8.10
N ASN A 194 9.69 -3.29 -8.26
CA ASN A 194 8.93 -2.13 -8.68
C ASN A 194 8.99 -0.98 -7.67
N TYR A 195 9.20 -1.23 -6.37
CA TYR A 195 9.35 -0.16 -5.36
C TYR A 195 10.43 0.87 -5.72
N ALA A 196 11.49 0.45 -6.42
CA ALA A 196 12.58 1.32 -6.83
C ALA A 196 12.44 1.89 -8.25
N LYS A 197 11.51 1.35 -9.06
CA LYS A 197 11.31 1.79 -10.45
C LYS A 197 10.54 3.10 -10.52
N LEU A 198 10.69 3.79 -11.65
CA LEU A 198 10.24 5.17 -11.85
C LEU A 198 8.80 5.41 -11.38
N ALA A 199 7.84 4.59 -11.81
CA ALA A 199 6.42 4.87 -11.58
C ALA A 199 6.06 4.80 -10.08
N CYS A 200 6.30 3.66 -9.44
CA CYS A 200 5.98 3.46 -8.03
C CYS A 200 6.77 4.41 -7.11
N ALA A 201 8.09 4.51 -7.31
CA ALA A 201 8.93 5.38 -6.48
C ALA A 201 8.54 6.87 -6.62
N THR A 202 8.14 7.30 -7.83
CA THR A 202 7.67 8.67 -8.05
C THR A 202 6.41 8.93 -7.24
N MET A 203 5.42 8.03 -7.31
CA MET A 203 4.14 8.23 -6.62
C MET A 203 4.28 8.27 -5.11
N PHE A 204 5.07 7.37 -4.50
CA PHE A 204 5.36 7.45 -3.07
C PHE A 204 6.07 8.75 -2.70
N THR A 205 7.07 9.16 -3.49
CA THR A 205 7.81 10.40 -3.21
C THR A 205 6.89 11.63 -3.26
N LEU A 206 5.95 11.68 -4.20
CA LEU A 206 4.97 12.76 -4.31
C LEU A 206 3.91 12.72 -3.21
N PHE A 207 3.41 11.53 -2.86
CA PHE A 207 2.43 11.35 -1.78
C PHE A 207 2.97 11.82 -0.43
N TRP A 208 4.24 11.51 -0.12
CA TRP A 208 4.84 11.85 1.17
C TRP A 208 5.47 13.25 1.18
N ALA A 209 6.18 13.61 0.11
CA ALA A 209 7.08 14.75 0.10
C ALA A 209 6.99 15.60 -1.19
N GLY A 210 5.86 15.54 -1.91
CA GLY A 210 5.64 16.33 -3.12
C GLY A 210 5.85 17.83 -2.91
N LYS A 211 5.49 18.38 -1.74
CA LYS A 211 5.73 19.79 -1.42
C LYS A 211 7.22 20.15 -1.43
N LYS A 212 8.06 19.25 -0.93
CA LYS A 212 9.50 19.45 -0.78
C LYS A 212 10.23 19.21 -2.10
N TYR A 213 9.94 18.09 -2.76
CA TYR A 213 10.72 17.62 -3.91
C TYR A 213 10.11 17.95 -5.27
N ALA A 214 8.82 18.28 -5.34
CA ALA A 214 8.13 18.70 -6.54
C ALA A 214 7.23 19.92 -6.29
N PRO A 215 7.75 21.05 -5.76
CA PRO A 215 6.94 22.19 -5.30
C PRO A 215 6.14 22.88 -6.40
N LYS A 216 6.45 22.60 -7.68
CA LYS A 216 5.76 23.13 -8.86
C LYS A 216 4.80 22.12 -9.50
N CYS A 217 4.61 20.95 -8.89
CA CYS A 217 3.67 19.95 -9.37
C CYS A 217 2.28 20.21 -8.75
N PHE A 218 1.34 20.57 -9.61
CA PHE A 218 -0.04 20.86 -9.25
C PHE A 218 -0.98 20.07 -10.15
N VAL A 219 -2.07 19.59 -9.57
CA VAL A 219 -3.19 18.94 -10.26
C VAL A 219 -4.44 19.70 -9.86
N ASP A 220 -5.22 20.17 -10.84
CA ASP A 220 -6.42 20.97 -10.60
C ASP A 220 -6.21 22.18 -9.67
N GLY A 221 -5.02 22.80 -9.76
CA GLY A 221 -4.62 23.93 -8.92
C GLY A 221 -4.23 23.57 -7.48
N VAL A 222 -4.29 22.30 -7.10
CA VAL A 222 -3.89 21.78 -5.79
C VAL A 222 -2.48 21.19 -5.88
N GLN A 223 -1.64 21.48 -4.88
CA GLN A 223 -0.28 20.93 -4.86
C GLN A 223 -0.34 19.40 -4.70
N ILE A 224 0.40 18.65 -5.51
CA ILE A 224 0.27 17.19 -5.68
C ILE A 224 0.26 16.39 -4.37
N GLN A 225 1.08 16.75 -3.38
CA GLN A 225 1.08 16.09 -2.08
C GLN A 225 -0.26 16.24 -1.37
N GLU A 226 -0.83 17.45 -1.39
CA GLU A 226 -2.14 17.70 -0.80
C GLU A 226 -3.23 16.97 -1.57
N TYR A 227 -3.18 17.01 -2.90
CA TYR A 227 -4.14 16.33 -3.77
C TYR A 227 -4.21 14.83 -3.47
N LEU A 228 -3.07 14.13 -3.52
CA LEU A 228 -3.04 12.69 -3.27
C LEU A 228 -3.44 12.34 -1.83
N GLN A 229 -2.93 13.08 -0.83
CA GLN A 229 -3.27 12.80 0.57
C GLN A 229 -4.72 13.11 0.90
N SER A 230 -5.31 14.18 0.36
CA SER A 230 -6.71 14.53 0.64
C SER A 230 -7.66 13.49 0.06
N HIS A 231 -7.46 13.08 -1.20
CA HIS A 231 -8.30 12.04 -1.82
C HIS A 231 -8.19 10.70 -1.10
N TYR A 232 -6.97 10.26 -0.74
CA TYR A 232 -6.77 9.05 0.06
C TYR A 232 -7.48 9.12 1.41
N LEU A 233 -7.35 10.25 2.12
CA LEU A 233 -7.99 10.45 3.43
C LEU A 233 -9.51 10.57 3.32
N ASP A 234 -10.04 11.20 2.27
CA ASP A 234 -11.47 11.35 2.04
C ASP A 234 -12.11 10.01 1.69
N SER A 235 -11.43 9.16 0.89
CA SER A 235 -11.83 7.78 0.62
C SER A 235 -11.92 6.93 1.89
N LEU A 236 -10.89 6.97 2.74
CA LEU A 236 -10.90 6.22 4.00
C LEU A 236 -11.86 6.82 5.04
N ALA A 237 -12.11 8.13 5.00
CA ALA A 237 -13.15 8.76 5.79
C ALA A 237 -14.55 8.30 5.35
N ALA A 238 -14.81 8.18 4.05
CA ALA A 238 -16.08 7.67 3.53
C ALA A 238 -16.31 6.22 3.98
N LEU A 239 -15.27 5.37 3.92
CA LEU A 239 -15.33 4.02 4.47
C LEU A 239 -15.57 4.02 6.00
N ALA A 240 -14.90 4.89 6.75
CA ALA A 240 -15.10 5.00 8.19
C ALA A 240 -16.52 5.44 8.55
N GLU A 241 -17.13 6.35 7.78
CA GLU A 241 -18.52 6.75 7.98
C GLU A 241 -19.48 5.59 7.64
N ALA A 242 -19.22 4.84 6.58
CA ALA A 242 -20.01 3.66 6.22
C ALA A 242 -19.95 2.55 7.28
N LEU A 243 -18.83 2.43 7.98
CA LEU A 243 -18.62 1.44 9.06
C LEU A 243 -18.94 1.97 10.45
N LYS A 244 -19.38 3.22 10.55
CA LYS A 244 -19.74 3.84 11.81
C LYS A 244 -20.81 3.03 12.53
N ASP A 245 -20.73 3.08 13.86
CA ASP A 245 -21.58 2.37 14.82
C ASP A 245 -21.49 0.84 14.79
N LEU A 246 -20.66 0.24 13.91
CA LEU A 246 -20.36 -1.19 13.99
C LEU A 246 -19.45 -1.46 15.19
N PRO A 247 -19.91 -2.23 16.20
CA PRO A 247 -19.22 -2.37 17.48
C PRO A 247 -17.94 -3.22 17.39
N ASN A 248 -17.79 -3.99 16.31
CA ASN A 248 -16.68 -4.90 16.07
C ASN A 248 -15.56 -4.30 15.20
N VAL A 249 -15.64 -3.03 14.83
CA VAL A 249 -14.52 -2.33 14.18
C VAL A 249 -13.53 -1.86 15.23
N ALA A 250 -12.41 -2.57 15.33
CA ALA A 250 -11.34 -2.29 16.28
C ALA A 250 -10.55 -1.03 15.91
N GLY A 251 -10.37 -0.77 14.61
CA GLY A 251 -9.64 0.40 14.15
C GLY A 251 -9.23 0.37 12.68
N TYR A 252 -8.39 1.33 12.30
CA TYR A 252 -8.00 1.60 10.91
C TYR A 252 -6.49 1.76 10.77
N GLY A 253 -5.96 1.33 9.63
CA GLY A 253 -4.54 1.39 9.30
C GLY A 253 -4.21 2.69 8.59
N THR A 254 -3.01 3.24 8.79
CA THR A 254 -2.60 4.44 8.03
C THR A 254 -2.35 4.15 6.56
N MET A 255 -1.69 3.03 6.25
CA MET A 255 -1.33 2.49 4.94
C MET A 255 -0.54 1.20 5.18
N ASN A 256 -0.82 0.11 4.44
CA ASN A 256 -0.01 -1.11 4.47
C ASN A 256 1.43 -0.81 4.01
N GLU A 257 2.42 -1.29 4.78
CA GLU A 257 3.85 -1.28 4.42
C GLU A 257 4.32 -0.04 3.61
N PRO A 258 4.22 1.18 4.18
CA PRO A 258 4.42 2.41 3.42
C PRO A 258 5.86 2.51 2.88
N SER A 259 6.03 2.59 1.57
CA SER A 259 7.34 2.84 0.96
C SER A 259 7.71 4.33 1.02
N ASN A 260 8.98 4.62 1.25
CA ASN A 260 9.57 5.96 1.19
C ASN A 260 9.83 6.44 -0.26
N GLY A 261 9.60 5.59 -1.28
CA GLY A 261 9.94 5.92 -2.66
C GLY A 261 11.44 6.20 -2.81
N TRP A 262 11.80 7.43 -3.19
CA TRP A 262 13.21 7.86 -3.24
C TRP A 262 13.64 8.74 -2.07
N ILE A 263 12.74 9.04 -1.13
CA ILE A 263 13.03 9.89 0.04
C ILE A 263 14.13 9.23 0.90
N GLY A 264 15.19 9.98 1.19
CA GLY A 264 16.36 9.51 1.93
C GLY A 264 17.47 8.94 1.04
N THR A 265 17.26 8.83 -0.27
CA THR A 265 18.28 8.31 -1.18
C THR A 265 19.50 9.24 -1.24
N LYS A 266 20.68 8.68 -0.95
CA LYS A 266 21.95 9.43 -0.90
C LYS A 266 22.49 9.80 -2.28
N ASP A 267 22.31 8.94 -3.27
CA ASP A 267 22.84 9.13 -4.62
C ASP A 267 21.98 8.45 -5.69
N LEU A 268 21.62 9.20 -6.73
CA LEU A 268 20.78 8.79 -7.85
C LEU A 268 21.49 7.95 -8.92
N VAL A 269 22.83 7.81 -8.86
CA VAL A 269 23.57 6.98 -9.84
C VAL A 269 23.52 5.49 -9.56
N ASN A 270 23.02 5.08 -8.40
CA ASN A 270 22.87 3.68 -8.01
C ASN A 270 21.42 3.20 -8.21
N SER A 271 21.23 1.88 -8.32
CA SER A 271 19.90 1.26 -8.22
C SER A 271 19.45 1.23 -6.76
N GLY A 272 18.15 1.49 -6.53
CA GLY A 272 17.54 1.48 -5.21
C GLY A 272 16.90 0.14 -4.86
N GLY A 273 16.64 -0.07 -3.57
CA GLY A 273 15.83 -1.19 -3.06
C GLY A 273 16.33 -2.60 -3.42
N PHE A 274 15.40 -3.55 -3.41
CA PHE A 274 15.67 -4.95 -3.77
C PHE A 274 15.90 -5.09 -5.29
N ARG A 275 16.95 -5.84 -5.67
CA ARG A 275 17.39 -5.97 -7.07
C ARG A 275 17.21 -7.40 -7.58
N ASN A 276 16.40 -7.56 -8.61
CA ASN A 276 16.19 -8.79 -9.36
C ASN A 276 15.71 -8.42 -10.77
N GLY A 277 16.22 -9.06 -11.83
CA GLY A 277 15.97 -8.62 -13.21
C GLY A 277 16.57 -7.23 -13.49
N HIS A 278 15.95 -6.46 -14.39
CA HIS A 278 16.40 -5.11 -14.73
C HIS A 278 16.28 -4.16 -13.53
N ALA A 279 17.42 -3.64 -13.07
CA ALA A 279 17.51 -2.69 -11.96
C ALA A 279 18.27 -1.44 -12.43
N PRO A 280 17.60 -0.50 -13.14
CA PRO A 280 18.25 0.74 -13.54
C PRO A 280 18.68 1.55 -12.32
N SER A 281 19.72 2.38 -12.48
CA SER A 281 19.94 3.46 -11.51
C SER A 281 18.74 4.40 -11.49
N LEU A 282 18.55 5.16 -10.42
CA LEU A 282 17.41 6.07 -10.32
C LEU A 282 17.45 7.14 -11.42
N PHE A 283 18.64 7.64 -11.75
CA PHE A 283 18.82 8.53 -12.90
C PHE A 283 18.50 7.82 -14.23
N ALA A 284 19.00 6.61 -14.45
CA ALA A 284 18.69 5.84 -15.66
C ALA A 284 17.17 5.55 -15.77
N ALA A 285 16.48 5.33 -14.66
CA ALA A 285 15.04 5.15 -14.63
C ALA A 285 14.30 6.42 -15.10
N MET A 286 14.75 7.61 -14.69
CA MET A 286 14.21 8.87 -15.20
C MET A 286 14.43 9.03 -16.72
N LEU A 287 15.63 8.68 -17.21
CA LEU A 287 15.97 8.80 -18.63
C LEU A 287 15.21 7.79 -19.50
N LEU A 288 15.10 6.54 -19.07
CA LEU A 288 14.26 5.54 -19.74
C LEU A 288 12.80 5.98 -19.78
N GLY A 289 12.30 6.61 -18.72
CA GLY A 289 10.96 7.20 -18.69
C GLY A 289 10.76 8.34 -19.71
N GLU A 290 11.83 9.04 -20.08
CA GLU A 290 11.84 10.03 -21.18
C GLU A 290 12.12 9.42 -22.56
N GLY A 291 12.14 8.10 -22.66
CA GLY A 291 12.35 7.38 -23.91
C GLY A 291 13.80 7.33 -24.38
N ILE A 292 14.74 7.66 -23.49
CA ILE A 292 16.17 7.73 -23.79
C ILE A 292 16.81 6.40 -23.43
N ALA A 293 17.50 5.79 -24.40
CA ALA A 293 18.14 4.49 -24.21
C ALA A 293 19.24 4.53 -23.13
N GLN A 294 19.28 3.50 -22.27
CA GLN A 294 20.20 3.39 -21.15
C GLN A 294 20.83 1.99 -21.07
N ASP A 295 22.01 1.92 -20.45
CA ASP A 295 22.65 0.66 -20.07
C ASP A 295 22.16 0.28 -18.68
N VAL A 296 21.47 -0.85 -18.57
CA VAL A 296 20.77 -1.28 -17.36
C VAL A 296 21.37 -2.55 -16.82
N GLU A 297 21.67 -2.55 -15.52
CA GLU A 297 22.12 -3.73 -14.82
C GLU A 297 21.00 -4.76 -14.69
N VAL A 298 21.33 -6.03 -14.95
CA VAL A 298 20.43 -7.17 -14.76
C VAL A 298 20.93 -8.02 -13.60
N TRP A 299 20.11 -8.14 -12.56
CA TRP A 299 20.41 -8.85 -11.32
C TRP A 299 19.70 -10.19 -11.24
N GLY A 300 20.23 -11.12 -10.44
CA GLY A 300 19.56 -12.40 -10.16
C GLY A 300 19.19 -12.51 -8.68
N ALA A 301 18.13 -13.24 -8.37
CA ALA A 301 17.67 -13.49 -7.00
C ALA A 301 18.47 -14.56 -6.22
N GLY A 302 19.51 -15.14 -6.81
CA GLY A 302 20.26 -16.26 -6.21
C GLY A 302 21.28 -15.81 -5.14
N ILE A 303 21.56 -16.70 -4.18
CA ILE A 303 22.60 -16.54 -3.14
C ILE A 303 23.96 -16.10 -3.73
N ILE A 304 24.31 -16.57 -4.93
CA ILE A 304 25.55 -16.20 -5.63
C ILE A 304 25.58 -14.71 -6.03
N ALA A 305 24.44 -14.13 -6.43
CA ALA A 305 24.35 -12.71 -6.77
C ALA A 305 24.47 -11.83 -5.50
N MET A 306 23.85 -12.27 -4.40
CA MET A 306 23.98 -11.62 -3.09
C MET A 306 25.43 -11.66 -2.57
N MET A 307 26.13 -12.79 -2.72
CA MET A 307 27.53 -12.93 -2.31
C MET A 307 28.51 -12.15 -3.18
N ARG A 308 28.29 -12.08 -4.51
CA ARG A 308 29.20 -11.40 -5.43
C ARG A 308 29.04 -9.88 -5.43
N GLY A 309 27.88 -9.37 -5.05
CA GLY A 309 27.58 -7.93 -5.04
C GLY A 309 27.71 -7.26 -6.41
N LYS A 310 27.57 -8.03 -7.51
CA LYS A 310 27.72 -7.56 -8.89
C LYS A 310 26.53 -8.01 -9.75
N PRO A 311 26.13 -7.22 -10.75
CA PRO A 311 25.10 -7.61 -11.70
C PRO A 311 25.53 -8.84 -12.51
N LEU A 312 24.56 -9.60 -13.01
CA LEU A 312 24.80 -10.74 -13.90
C LEU A 312 25.32 -10.29 -15.26
N ARG A 313 24.75 -9.19 -15.76
CA ARG A 313 25.11 -8.55 -17.04
C ARG A 313 24.59 -7.11 -17.05
N VAL A 314 25.03 -6.36 -18.05
CA VAL A 314 24.48 -5.06 -18.42
C VAL A 314 23.80 -5.22 -19.78
N GLU A 315 22.60 -4.65 -19.94
CA GLU A 315 21.80 -4.72 -21.15
C GLU A 315 21.41 -3.32 -21.61
N ARG A 316 21.60 -3.03 -22.90
CA ARG A 316 21.12 -1.79 -23.52
C ARG A 316 19.62 -1.86 -23.69
N ILE A 317 18.88 -1.02 -22.98
CA ILE A 317 17.43 -0.87 -23.12
C ILE A 317 17.15 0.39 -23.93
N ASP A 318 16.40 0.25 -25.01
CA ASP A 318 16.01 1.36 -25.89
C ASP A 318 14.47 1.42 -26.01
N PRO A 319 13.83 2.40 -25.35
CA PRO A 319 12.39 2.62 -25.49
C PRO A 319 11.97 3.16 -26.87
N LYS A 320 12.92 3.49 -27.76
CA LYS A 320 12.69 4.03 -29.12
C LYS A 320 11.84 5.31 -29.12
N GLY A 321 12.11 6.19 -28.15
CA GLY A 321 11.38 7.43 -27.97
C GLY A 321 9.99 7.29 -27.33
N VAL A 322 9.54 6.07 -27.01
CA VAL A 322 8.33 5.87 -26.20
C VAL A 322 8.60 6.37 -24.78
N ARG A 323 7.71 7.24 -24.28
CA ARG A 323 7.83 7.86 -22.96
C ARG A 323 6.88 7.22 -21.97
N ALA A 324 7.29 7.14 -20.71
CA ALA A 324 6.44 6.77 -19.57
C ALA A 324 5.43 7.88 -19.24
N TRP A 325 5.52 9.01 -19.93
CA TRP A 325 4.70 10.20 -19.79
C TRP A 325 3.77 10.35 -21.00
N LYS A 326 2.56 10.85 -20.75
CA LYS A 326 1.60 11.22 -21.79
C LYS A 326 2.17 12.31 -22.70
N GLU A 327 1.62 12.42 -23.91
CA GLU A 327 1.96 13.51 -24.82
C GLU A 327 1.67 14.87 -24.15
N GLY A 328 2.61 15.80 -24.24
CA GLY A 328 2.53 17.11 -23.57
C GLY A 328 2.83 17.11 -22.07
N ALA A 329 3.03 15.94 -21.43
CA ALA A 329 3.52 15.84 -20.06
C ALA A 329 5.06 15.80 -20.01
N ASP A 330 5.63 16.37 -18.97
CA ASP A 330 7.08 16.35 -18.73
C ASP A 330 7.39 15.54 -17.47
N CYS A 331 8.56 14.87 -17.44
CA CYS A 331 9.08 14.27 -16.23
C CYS A 331 9.10 15.26 -15.05
N VAL A 332 8.41 14.88 -13.98
CA VAL A 332 8.30 15.67 -12.74
C VAL A 332 9.68 15.99 -12.16
N TRP A 333 10.64 15.08 -12.28
CA TRP A 333 11.99 15.24 -11.75
C TRP A 333 12.87 16.14 -12.63
N ARG A 334 12.65 16.15 -13.94
CA ARG A 334 13.26 17.15 -14.83
C ARG A 334 12.71 18.55 -14.52
N LYS A 335 11.39 18.69 -14.35
CA LYS A 335 10.73 19.94 -13.91
C LYS A 335 11.23 20.45 -12.55
N ALA A 336 11.59 19.54 -11.65
CA ALA A 336 12.20 19.86 -10.36
C ALA A 336 13.70 20.23 -10.45
N GLY A 337 14.29 20.15 -11.65
CA GLY A 337 15.70 20.45 -11.90
C GLY A 337 16.65 19.42 -11.30
N VAL A 338 16.21 18.16 -11.17
CA VAL A 338 17.08 17.05 -10.73
C VAL A 338 18.11 16.73 -11.82
N TRP A 339 17.69 16.80 -13.07
CA TRP A 339 18.50 16.60 -14.26
C TRP A 339 17.94 17.44 -15.41
N ASP A 340 18.76 17.69 -16.44
CA ASP A 340 18.32 18.30 -17.71
C ASP A 340 19.29 17.94 -18.84
N PHE A 341 19.09 18.45 -20.04
CA PHE A 341 20.04 18.32 -21.15
C PHE A 341 21.13 19.39 -21.07
N ASP A 342 22.37 19.02 -21.41
CA ASP A 342 23.46 19.97 -21.63
C ASP A 342 23.31 20.73 -22.96
N ALA A 343 24.27 21.62 -23.25
CA ALA A 343 24.26 22.42 -24.48
C ALA A 343 24.41 21.56 -25.77
N GLN A 344 24.85 20.31 -25.64
CA GLN A 344 25.00 19.35 -26.73
C GLN A 344 23.79 18.42 -26.86
N GLY A 345 22.77 18.58 -26.00
CA GLY A 345 21.59 17.73 -25.98
C GLY A 345 21.80 16.39 -25.26
N ASN A 346 22.86 16.21 -24.48
CA ASN A 346 23.06 15.00 -23.69
C ASN A 346 22.40 15.13 -22.31
N PRO A 347 21.77 14.07 -21.78
CA PRO A 347 21.23 14.10 -20.43
C PRO A 347 22.33 14.27 -19.38
N LYS A 348 22.12 15.17 -18.42
CA LYS A 348 23.03 15.48 -17.33
C LYS A 348 22.30 15.51 -15.99
N LEU A 349 22.77 14.70 -15.05
CA LEU A 349 22.34 14.74 -13.67
C LEU A 349 22.87 16.03 -13.01
N LEU A 350 21.98 16.83 -12.40
CA LEU A 350 22.31 18.13 -11.82
C LEU A 350 22.36 18.08 -10.28
N LYS A 351 21.53 17.24 -9.66
CA LYS A 351 21.40 17.10 -8.20
C LYS A 351 21.43 15.63 -7.80
N PRO A 352 22.61 15.00 -7.69
CA PRO A 352 22.73 13.57 -7.43
C PRO A 352 22.18 13.13 -6.06
N ASP A 353 22.15 14.03 -5.08
CA ASP A 353 21.73 13.82 -3.69
C ASP A 353 20.36 14.45 -3.37
N TYR A 354 19.55 14.73 -4.40
CA TYR A 354 18.34 15.55 -4.32
C TYR A 354 17.34 15.12 -3.23
N PHE A 355 17.24 13.82 -2.94
CA PHE A 355 16.30 13.27 -1.96
C PHE A 355 16.94 12.95 -0.60
N SER A 356 18.22 13.28 -0.41
CA SER A 356 18.99 12.92 0.79
C SER A 356 18.76 13.87 1.97
N GLY A 357 19.39 13.55 3.12
CA GLY A 357 19.47 14.46 4.25
C GLY A 357 18.16 14.64 5.03
N VAL A 358 17.29 13.64 4.99
CA VAL A 358 15.97 13.65 5.64
C VAL A 358 15.68 12.35 6.35
N ASP A 359 14.84 12.43 7.38
CA ASP A 359 14.31 11.27 8.08
C ASP A 359 12.84 11.05 7.67
N PHE A 360 12.57 9.93 6.97
CA PHE A 360 11.26 9.65 6.40
C PHE A 360 10.15 9.58 7.48
N GLY A 361 10.45 8.89 8.59
CA GLY A 361 9.51 8.65 9.66
C GLY A 361 9.05 9.93 10.34
N THR A 362 10.01 10.79 10.69
CA THR A 362 9.78 12.03 11.45
C THR A 362 9.25 13.18 10.58
N GLU A 363 9.82 13.38 9.38
CA GLU A 363 9.51 14.54 8.54
C GLU A 363 8.26 14.37 7.67
N PHE A 364 7.90 13.14 7.30
CA PHE A 364 6.81 12.91 6.33
C PHE A 364 5.73 11.94 6.84
N PHE A 365 6.12 10.76 7.32
CA PHE A 365 5.15 9.76 7.77
C PHE A 365 4.39 10.22 9.02
N LEU A 366 5.08 10.69 10.06
CA LEU A 366 4.45 11.12 11.32
C LEU A 366 3.45 12.29 11.13
N PRO A 367 3.74 13.35 10.36
CA PRO A 367 2.75 14.37 10.03
C PRO A 367 1.49 13.81 9.34
N PHE A 368 1.67 12.89 8.39
CA PHE A 368 0.54 12.22 7.74
C PHE A 368 -0.25 11.37 8.73
N ALA A 369 0.41 10.53 9.53
CA ALA A 369 -0.24 9.68 10.52
C ALA A 369 -1.08 10.50 11.51
N ARG A 370 -0.59 11.67 11.96
CA ARG A 370 -1.38 12.59 12.80
C ARG A 370 -2.62 13.13 12.09
N ARG A 371 -2.49 13.51 10.82
CA ARG A 371 -3.61 13.98 9.99
C ARG A 371 -4.65 12.86 9.79
N PHE A 372 -4.18 11.65 9.49
CA PHE A 372 -4.98 10.44 9.38
C PHE A 372 -5.76 10.16 10.66
N THR A 373 -5.06 10.07 11.80
CA THR A 373 -5.65 9.85 13.13
C THR A 373 -6.75 10.87 13.40
N LYS A 374 -6.45 12.16 13.23
CA LYS A 374 -7.44 13.23 13.46
C LYS A 374 -8.67 13.08 12.56
N ARG A 375 -8.48 12.73 11.29
CA ARG A 375 -9.58 12.56 10.33
C ARG A 375 -10.46 11.37 10.71
N ILE A 376 -9.87 10.20 10.94
CA ILE A 376 -10.63 8.98 11.29
C ILE A 376 -11.33 9.13 12.64
N GLN A 377 -10.65 9.64 13.67
CA GLN A 377 -11.25 9.77 15.00
C GLN A 377 -12.26 10.91 15.11
N SER A 378 -12.32 11.83 14.14
CA SER A 378 -13.46 12.75 14.04
C SER A 378 -14.77 12.05 13.67
N ILE A 379 -14.68 10.85 13.09
CA ILE A 379 -15.81 10.01 12.67
C ILE A 379 -16.04 8.87 13.68
N SER A 380 -14.96 8.18 14.08
CA SER A 380 -14.98 7.09 15.04
C SER A 380 -14.03 7.39 16.20
N PRO A 381 -14.49 8.12 17.24
CA PRO A 381 -13.61 8.63 18.32
C PRO A 381 -12.89 7.56 19.14
N LYS A 382 -13.41 6.32 19.13
CA LYS A 382 -12.84 5.19 19.88
C LYS A 382 -11.97 4.28 19.01
N ALA A 383 -11.88 4.54 17.71
CA ALA A 383 -11.09 3.70 16.81
C ALA A 383 -9.60 3.77 17.15
N MET A 384 -8.98 2.59 17.24
CA MET A 384 -7.53 2.48 17.30
C MET A 384 -6.94 2.82 15.92
N ILE A 385 -5.75 3.43 15.92
CA ILE A 385 -5.00 3.69 14.69
C ILE A 385 -3.79 2.77 14.67
N PHE A 386 -3.74 1.91 13.66
CA PHE A 386 -2.63 0.99 13.44
C PHE A 386 -1.66 1.61 12.44
N THR A 387 -0.38 1.61 12.79
CA THR A 387 0.69 2.14 11.94
C THR A 387 1.64 1.02 11.57
N GLU A 388 1.97 0.92 10.28
CA GLU A 388 2.96 -0.02 9.77
C GLU A 388 4.27 0.69 9.39
N MET A 389 5.36 -0.06 9.28
CA MET A 389 6.68 0.45 8.89
C MET A 389 7.02 0.08 7.44
N PRO A 390 7.93 0.81 6.78
CA PRO A 390 8.40 0.45 5.45
C PRO A 390 8.97 -0.98 5.40
N PRO A 391 8.68 -1.75 4.34
CA PRO A 391 9.02 -3.19 4.27
C PRO A 391 10.52 -3.46 4.18
N THR A 392 11.32 -2.51 3.69
CA THR A 392 12.76 -2.66 3.44
C THR A 392 13.66 -2.15 4.56
N GLU A 393 13.11 -1.64 5.67
CA GLU A 393 13.88 -0.95 6.72
C GLU A 393 13.60 -1.52 8.12
N ILE A 394 13.45 -2.85 8.22
CA ILE A 394 13.42 -3.56 9.51
C ILE A 394 14.85 -3.59 10.08
N GLY A 395 15.35 -2.44 10.55
CA GLY A 395 16.67 -2.33 11.19
C GLY A 395 17.15 -0.91 11.46
N ASP A 396 16.90 0.04 10.55
CA ASP A 396 17.58 1.35 10.56
C ASP A 396 16.65 2.55 10.84
N LEU A 397 15.32 2.36 10.82
CA LEU A 397 14.38 3.41 11.21
C LEU A 397 14.10 3.35 12.71
N VAL A 398 14.61 4.33 13.46
CA VAL A 398 14.14 4.58 14.82
C VAL A 398 12.80 5.31 14.72
N PHE A 399 11.75 4.74 15.29
CA PHE A 399 10.45 5.42 15.34
C PHE A 399 10.62 6.79 16.02
N PRO A 400 10.09 7.90 15.46
CA PRO A 400 10.20 9.21 16.08
C PRO A 400 9.77 9.19 17.54
N GLN A 401 10.65 9.63 18.44
CA GLN A 401 10.28 9.92 19.82
C GLN A 401 9.36 11.15 19.82
N ILE A 402 8.05 10.93 19.90
CA ILE A 402 7.09 12.02 20.03
C ILE A 402 7.20 12.53 21.48
N SER A 403 7.55 13.81 21.71
CA SER A 403 7.79 14.35 23.07
C SER A 403 6.51 14.71 23.82
N ASN A 404 6.47 14.46 25.14
CA ASN A 404 5.26 14.58 26.00
C ASN A 404 4.75 16.03 26.20
N SER A 405 5.37 17.03 25.55
CA SER A 405 5.07 18.45 25.74
C SER A 405 3.79 18.94 25.04
N THR A 406 3.09 18.11 24.26
CA THR A 406 1.78 18.40 23.65
C THR A 406 0.59 17.82 24.44
N ARG A 407 0.78 17.52 25.74
CA ARG A 407 -0.15 16.85 26.67
C ARG A 407 -1.54 17.49 26.90
N SER A 408 -1.97 18.50 26.15
CA SER A 408 -3.31 19.11 26.29
C SER A 408 -4.38 18.56 25.33
N GLN A 409 -4.09 17.52 24.53
CA GLN A 409 -5.10 16.81 23.73
C GLN A 409 -4.88 15.30 23.93
N ARG A 410 -5.64 14.70 24.85
CA ARG A 410 -5.52 13.29 25.25
C ARG A 410 -6.24 12.35 24.28
N ASP A 411 -5.62 11.17 24.17
CA ASP A 411 -6.11 9.85 23.71
C ASP A 411 -6.32 9.66 22.20
N ALA A 412 -5.23 9.38 21.45
CA ALA A 412 -5.32 9.08 20.02
C ALA A 412 -4.08 8.46 19.34
N LEU A 413 -2.87 8.65 19.87
CA LEU A 413 -1.63 8.18 19.23
C LEU A 413 -0.79 7.37 20.23
N VAL A 414 -0.47 6.13 19.86
CA VAL A 414 0.35 5.20 20.65
C VAL A 414 1.75 5.79 20.88
N ARG A 415 2.19 5.82 22.14
CA ARG A 415 3.58 6.11 22.54
C ARG A 415 4.08 5.06 23.50
N TYR A 416 5.37 4.77 23.40
CA TYR A 416 6.19 4.17 24.46
C TYR A 416 7.43 5.07 24.66
N ASP A 417 7.77 5.37 25.92
CA ASP A 417 8.95 6.16 26.32
C ASP A 417 9.89 5.26 27.15
N HIS A 418 11.18 5.57 27.07
CA HIS A 418 12.35 4.73 27.33
C HIS A 418 12.52 4.13 28.74
N ALA A 419 12.81 2.83 28.79
CA ALA A 419 13.93 2.23 29.54
C ALA A 419 13.97 0.71 29.26
N LEU A 420 15.17 0.19 28.97
CA LEU A 420 15.59 -1.23 29.05
C LEU A 420 14.48 -2.31 29.08
N HIS A 421 14.52 -3.18 28.06
CA HIS A 421 13.82 -4.46 27.90
C HIS A 421 12.40 -4.45 27.32
N HIS A 422 12.31 -5.11 26.15
CA HIS A 422 11.18 -5.86 25.59
C HIS A 422 9.90 -5.13 25.11
N ASP A 423 9.65 -5.35 23.80
CA ASP A 423 8.37 -5.59 23.12
C ASP A 423 7.46 -4.41 22.73
N LEU A 424 7.63 -3.95 21.48
CA LEU A 424 6.60 -3.28 20.66
C LEU A 424 5.51 -4.29 20.27
N ALA A 425 4.24 -3.86 20.26
CA ALA A 425 3.20 -4.53 19.48
C ALA A 425 3.40 -4.22 17.98
N LEU A 426 4.39 -4.88 17.39
CA LEU A 426 4.56 -5.00 15.96
C LEU A 426 3.48 -5.97 15.45
N VAL A 427 2.69 -5.59 14.45
CA VAL A 427 2.10 -6.59 13.57
C VAL A 427 3.24 -7.11 12.70
N LEU A 428 4.02 -8.06 13.22
CA LEU A 428 5.00 -8.80 12.43
C LEU A 428 4.22 -9.54 11.33
N HIS A 429 4.39 -9.11 10.08
CA HIS A 429 4.23 -10.03 8.97
C HIS A 429 5.28 -11.13 9.11
N ALA A 430 4.84 -12.32 9.54
CA ALA A 430 5.56 -13.55 9.25
C ALA A 430 5.36 -13.89 7.76
N GLY A 431 5.87 -13.03 6.88
CA GLY A 431 6.06 -13.29 5.47
C GLY A 431 7.56 -13.28 5.21
N LEU A 432 8.10 -14.41 4.74
CA LEU A 432 9.52 -14.64 4.43
C LEU A 432 10.43 -15.04 5.61
N ARG A 433 9.97 -16.00 6.43
CA ARG A 433 10.85 -17.09 6.86
C ARG A 433 10.10 -18.40 6.65
N ASP A 434 10.33 -18.99 5.49
CA ASP A 434 10.64 -20.42 5.36
C ASP A 434 10.81 -20.75 3.89
N GLY A 435 12.08 -20.81 3.48
CA GLY A 435 12.46 -21.66 2.37
C GLY A 435 12.28 -23.10 2.82
N GLN A 436 11.10 -23.68 2.59
CA GLN A 436 10.86 -25.08 2.27
C GLN A 436 9.35 -25.32 2.21
N ALA A 437 8.80 -25.34 1.00
CA ALA A 437 7.57 -26.07 0.71
C ALA A 437 7.78 -26.81 -0.61
N SER A 438 8.30 -28.02 -0.49
CA SER A 438 8.19 -29.03 -1.52
C SER A 438 6.73 -29.39 -1.70
N PHE A 439 6.22 -29.34 -2.92
CA PHE A 439 5.09 -30.16 -3.32
C PHE A 439 5.40 -30.79 -4.69
N ARG A 440 5.30 -32.12 -4.71
CA ARG A 440 5.32 -32.95 -5.90
C ARG A 440 4.11 -32.66 -6.78
#